data_AF-A0A2C9L994-F1
#
_entry.id   AF-A0A2C9L994-F1
#
_cell.length_a   1.000
_cell.length_b   1.000
_cell.length_c   1.000
_cell.angle_alpha   90.00
_cell.angle_beta   90.00
_cell.angle_gamma   90.00
#
_symmetry.space_group_name_H-M   'P 1'
#
loop_
_entity.id
_entity.type
_entity.pdbx_description
1 polymer ?
#
loop_
_entity_poly.entity_id
_entity_poly.type
_entity_poly.pdbx_seq_one_letter_code
_entity_poly.pdbx_strand_id
1 'polypeptide(L)'
;MEEKYQSDLIIDEIIVSHALVTAGRMQSSLFLHRIILCTITGSFGLVSNIINICVFAKQGLNSSINISFFALAITDVFRIVAVNWMNLCSSHIIQSLDVSFVLVELWYRTASWSIRCANRITLFTAVFITAERCLCIMVPLKVRKIVPPFKSVAVLITIDVFNVFGFVHECMPGNYSWTFAATQNKTLIALKVRSNSAENEGIAFTFHAVLMSAALLCVIIFTAVLVAKLNQKTQWRLESTSDSSQRETFKTKDRKTVKMVILVAAVMVVCYTPAVMLSVVSASCPEFNVTGPLASLFHGVWTVVFVLGTVNASVNIFIYYSMSTKYKEDLKQLMRVTTFI
;
A
#
# COMPACT_ATOMS: atom_id res chain seq x y z
N MET A 1 48.00 -6.97 -35.35
CA MET A 1 47.52 -7.46 -34.04
C MET A 1 46.99 -6.30 -33.19
N GLU A 2 47.71 -5.16 -33.14
CA GLU A 2 47.25 -3.91 -32.49
C GLU A 2 45.97 -3.29 -33.06
N GLU A 3 45.80 -3.22 -34.39
CA GLU A 3 44.58 -2.64 -34.99
C GLU A 3 43.30 -3.41 -34.62
N LYS A 4 43.39 -4.75 -34.53
CA LYS A 4 42.26 -5.59 -34.12
C LYS A 4 41.93 -5.38 -32.64
N TYR A 5 42.95 -5.27 -31.80
CA TYR A 5 42.79 -4.99 -30.37
C TYR A 5 42.18 -3.61 -30.09
N GLN A 6 42.63 -2.58 -30.82
CA GLN A 6 42.04 -1.23 -30.78
C GLN A 6 40.58 -1.22 -31.27
N SER A 7 40.27 -1.95 -32.35
CA SER A 7 38.90 -2.07 -32.85
C SER A 7 37.97 -2.79 -31.86
N ASP A 8 38.44 -3.85 -31.20
CA ASP A 8 37.65 -4.58 -30.20
C ASP A 8 37.37 -3.71 -28.97
N LEU A 9 38.34 -2.90 -28.53
CA LEU A 9 38.19 -1.93 -27.43
C LEU A 9 37.14 -0.84 -27.74
N ILE A 10 37.14 -0.31 -28.96
CA ILE A 10 36.16 0.70 -29.41
C ILE A 10 34.76 0.09 -29.49
N ILE A 11 34.64 -1.15 -29.97
CA ILE A 11 33.36 -1.87 -30.03
C ILE A 11 32.81 -2.10 -28.62
N ASP A 12 33.65 -2.54 -27.68
CA ASP A 12 33.25 -2.71 -26.28
C ASP A 12 32.81 -1.38 -25.65
N GLU A 13 33.53 -0.29 -25.91
CA GLU A 13 33.17 1.06 -25.41
C GLU A 13 31.83 1.55 -26.00
N ILE A 14 31.57 1.29 -27.28
CA ILE A 14 30.28 1.60 -27.94
C ILE A 14 29.16 0.74 -27.37
N ILE A 15 29.37 -0.56 -27.15
CA ILE A 15 28.38 -1.47 -26.56
C ILE A 15 28.03 -1.03 -25.15
N VAL A 16 29.04 -0.71 -24.32
CA VAL A 16 28.85 -0.23 -22.96
C VAL A 16 28.11 1.11 -22.96
N SER A 17 28.52 2.06 -23.81
CA SER A 17 27.86 3.36 -23.96
C SER A 17 26.39 3.21 -24.39
N HIS A 18 26.12 2.38 -25.39
CA HIS A 18 24.77 2.11 -25.87
C HIS A 18 23.92 1.42 -24.79
N ALA A 19 24.48 0.47 -24.05
CA ALA A 19 23.81 -0.20 -22.94
C ALA A 19 23.47 0.79 -21.81
N LEU A 20 24.38 1.69 -21.44
CA LEU A 20 24.17 2.72 -20.43
C LEU A 20 23.10 3.73 -20.86
N VAL A 21 23.13 4.20 -22.11
CA VAL A 21 22.11 5.10 -22.66
C VAL A 21 20.75 4.41 -22.70
N THR A 22 20.70 3.15 -23.11
CA THR A 22 19.45 2.37 -23.17
C THR A 22 18.87 2.14 -21.77
N ALA A 23 19.71 1.77 -20.80
CA ALA A 23 19.32 1.61 -19.40
C ALA A 23 18.80 2.93 -18.80
N GLY A 24 19.49 4.05 -19.03
CA GLY A 24 19.07 5.37 -18.58
C GLY A 24 17.74 5.83 -19.21
N ARG A 25 17.54 5.57 -20.51
CA ARG A 25 16.27 5.84 -21.21
C ARG A 25 15.13 4.99 -20.68
N MET A 26 15.37 3.70 -20.44
CA MET A 26 14.36 2.78 -19.91
C MET A 26 13.96 3.16 -18.48
N GLN A 27 14.92 3.53 -17.63
CA GLN A 27 14.65 4.00 -16.28
C GLN A 27 13.85 5.30 -16.26
N SER A 28 14.21 6.25 -17.13
CA SER A 28 13.47 7.52 -17.28
C SER A 28 12.03 7.29 -17.76
N SER A 29 11.84 6.36 -18.70
CA SER A 29 10.51 5.95 -19.18
C SER A 29 9.68 5.30 -18.08
N LEU A 30 10.23 4.34 -17.32
CA LEU A 30 9.53 3.68 -16.22
C LEU A 30 9.11 4.68 -15.13
N PHE A 31 9.99 5.64 -14.83
CA PHE A 31 9.71 6.68 -13.85
C PHE A 31 8.56 7.60 -14.29
N LEU A 32 8.54 8.00 -15.57
CA LEU A 32 7.44 8.78 -16.14
C LEU A 32 6.12 8.01 -16.10
N HIS A 33 6.13 6.74 -16.50
CA HIS A 33 4.95 5.87 -16.44
C HIS A 33 4.45 5.72 -15.00
N ARG A 34 5.35 5.57 -14.02
CA ARG A 34 4.98 5.55 -12.59
C ARG A 34 4.20 6.80 -12.20
N ILE A 35 4.76 7.98 -12.49
CA ILE A 35 4.16 9.26 -12.12
C ILE A 35 2.76 9.36 -12.73
N ILE A 36 2.62 9.10 -14.03
CA ILE A 36 1.33 9.18 -14.73
C ILE A 36 0.32 8.20 -14.14
N LEU A 37 0.69 6.91 -14.04
CA LEU A 37 -0.22 5.86 -13.57
C LEU A 37 -0.63 6.07 -12.11
N CYS A 38 0.32 6.34 -11.21
CA CYS A 38 0.02 6.59 -9.80
C CYS A 38 -0.80 7.88 -9.62
N THR A 39 -0.57 8.93 -10.41
CA THR A 39 -1.34 10.17 -10.30
C THR A 39 -2.79 9.98 -10.76
N ILE A 40 -3.01 9.29 -11.90
CA ILE A 40 -4.36 9.00 -12.40
C ILE A 40 -5.11 8.07 -11.45
N THR A 41 -4.50 6.92 -11.12
CA THR A 41 -5.12 5.93 -10.24
C THR A 41 -5.28 6.45 -8.81
N GLY A 42 -4.35 7.29 -8.34
CA GLY A 42 -4.40 7.96 -7.05
C GLY A 42 -5.48 9.03 -6.99
N SER A 43 -5.65 9.85 -8.04
CA SER A 43 -6.73 10.84 -8.09
C SER A 43 -8.11 10.18 -8.02
N PHE A 44 -8.30 9.11 -8.81
CA PHE A 44 -9.50 8.28 -8.70
C PHE A 44 -9.62 7.65 -7.30
N GLY A 45 -8.53 7.15 -6.74
CA GLY A 45 -8.47 6.56 -5.41
C GLY A 45 -8.83 7.52 -4.28
N LEU A 46 -8.44 8.80 -4.37
CA LEU A 46 -8.82 9.83 -3.40
C LEU A 46 -10.33 10.02 -3.42
N VAL A 47 -10.91 10.23 -4.60
CA VAL A 47 -12.37 10.39 -4.75
C VAL A 47 -13.11 9.14 -4.25
N SER A 48 -12.67 7.96 -4.69
CA SER A 48 -13.20 6.65 -4.28
C SER A 48 -13.19 6.46 -2.76
N ASN A 49 -12.10 6.79 -2.08
CA ASN A 49 -12.00 6.61 -0.63
C ASN A 49 -12.71 7.70 0.17
N ILE A 50 -12.78 8.94 -0.31
CA ILE A 50 -13.64 9.97 0.28
C ILE A 50 -15.11 9.53 0.21
N ILE A 51 -15.55 8.98 -0.92
CA ILE A 51 -16.88 8.38 -1.04
C ILE A 51 -17.06 7.23 -0.05
N ASN A 52 -16.08 6.31 0.07
CA ASN A 52 -16.13 5.23 1.05
C ASN A 52 -16.32 5.75 2.48
N ILE A 53 -15.53 6.75 2.88
CA ILE A 53 -15.61 7.41 4.19
C ILE A 53 -17.02 7.95 4.42
N CYS A 54 -17.56 8.73 3.47
CA CYS A 54 -18.92 9.29 3.57
C CYS A 54 -20.00 8.20 3.69
N VAL A 55 -19.92 7.14 2.88
CA VAL A 55 -20.88 6.04 2.90
C VAL A 55 -20.82 5.27 4.21
N PHE A 56 -19.63 4.90 4.70
CA PHE A 56 -19.51 4.16 5.96
C PHE A 56 -19.85 5.01 7.18
N ALA A 57 -19.58 6.32 7.16
CA ALA A 57 -20.05 7.26 8.17
C ALA A 57 -21.59 7.30 8.20
N LYS A 58 -22.23 7.42 7.03
CA LYS A 58 -23.69 7.40 6.91
C LYS A 58 -24.32 6.09 7.39
N GLN A 59 -23.66 4.95 7.15
CA GLN A 59 -24.14 3.65 7.60
C GLN A 59 -24.14 3.45 9.11
N GLY A 60 -23.43 4.32 9.84
CA GLY A 60 -23.15 4.21 11.25
C GLY A 60 -21.99 3.26 11.53
N LEU A 61 -21.08 3.70 12.41
CA LEU A 61 -19.91 2.95 12.89
C LEU A 61 -20.29 2.00 14.05
N ASN A 62 -21.47 1.39 13.95
CA ASN A 62 -22.02 0.48 14.97
C ASN A 62 -21.68 -0.99 14.71
N SER A 63 -20.93 -1.28 13.65
CA SER A 63 -20.45 -2.62 13.34
C SER A 63 -18.95 -2.60 13.08
N SER A 64 -18.24 -3.61 13.59
CA SER A 64 -16.79 -3.78 13.42
C SER A 64 -16.35 -3.70 11.95
N ILE A 65 -17.19 -4.19 11.06
CA ILE A 65 -17.00 -4.22 9.61
C ILE A 65 -16.94 -2.81 9.03
N ASN A 66 -17.95 -2.00 9.35
CA ASN A 66 -18.03 -0.63 8.86
C ASN A 66 -16.89 0.20 9.45
N ILE A 67 -16.57 -0.02 10.73
CA ILE A 67 -15.41 0.60 11.38
C ILE A 67 -14.12 0.26 10.63
N SER A 68 -13.90 -1.03 10.31
CA SER A 68 -12.66 -1.47 9.67
C SER A 68 -12.52 -0.97 8.25
N PHE A 69 -13.60 -0.97 7.44
CA PHE A 69 -13.55 -0.39 6.09
C PHE A 69 -13.46 1.13 6.09
N PHE A 70 -14.05 1.80 7.08
CA PHE A 70 -13.89 3.23 7.29
C PHE A 70 -12.43 3.58 7.63
N ALA A 71 -11.82 2.87 8.58
CA ALA A 71 -10.41 3.04 8.93
C ALA A 71 -9.49 2.75 7.73
N LEU A 72 -9.76 1.68 6.98
CA LEU A 72 -9.02 1.34 5.78
C LEU A 72 -9.08 2.46 4.73
N ALA A 73 -10.26 3.07 4.50
CA ALA A 73 -10.41 4.18 3.57
C ALA A 73 -9.64 5.44 4.00
N ILE A 74 -9.54 5.72 5.31
CA ILE A 74 -8.71 6.81 5.84
C ILE A 74 -7.23 6.54 5.57
N THR A 75 -6.75 5.34 5.89
CA THR A 75 -5.35 4.93 5.64
C THR A 75 -5.02 4.99 4.15
N ASP A 76 -5.95 4.56 3.28
CA ASP A 76 -5.81 4.62 1.83
C ASP A 76 -5.69 6.07 1.32
N VAL A 77 -6.50 7.01 1.83
CA VAL A 77 -6.37 8.45 1.52
C VAL A 77 -4.99 8.97 1.91
N PHE A 78 -4.57 8.73 3.17
CA PHE A 78 -3.27 9.18 3.66
C PHE A 78 -2.12 8.68 2.79
N ARG A 79 -2.14 7.39 2.45
CA ARG A 79 -1.13 6.78 1.60
C ARG A 79 -1.12 7.36 0.19
N ILE A 80 -2.29 7.57 -0.43
CA ILE A 80 -2.37 8.14 -1.77
C ILE A 80 -1.85 9.57 -1.79
N VAL A 81 -2.17 10.38 -0.77
CA VAL A 81 -1.61 11.74 -0.63
C VAL A 81 -0.08 11.68 -0.57
N ALA A 82 0.49 10.78 0.23
CA ALA A 82 1.94 10.62 0.33
C ALA A 82 2.60 10.17 -0.99
N VAL A 83 1.97 9.25 -1.73
CA VAL A 83 2.47 8.83 -3.07
C VAL A 83 2.40 9.97 -4.08
N ASN A 84 1.32 10.75 -4.08
CA ASN A 84 1.21 11.91 -4.96
C ASN A 84 2.21 13.02 -4.61
N TRP A 85 2.47 13.25 -3.32
CA TRP A 85 3.52 14.15 -2.86
C TRP A 85 4.91 13.72 -3.36
N MET A 86 5.22 12.42 -3.26
CA MET A 86 6.45 11.85 -3.83
C MET A 86 6.53 12.07 -5.34
N ASN A 87 5.45 11.81 -6.08
CA ASN A 87 5.41 11.98 -7.54
C ASN A 87 5.55 13.46 -7.94
N LEU A 88 4.96 14.38 -7.18
CA LEU A 88 5.07 15.81 -7.40
C LEU A 88 6.53 16.27 -7.25
N CYS A 89 7.19 15.93 -6.13
CA CYS A 89 8.60 16.25 -5.89
C CYS A 89 9.54 15.58 -6.91
N SER A 90 9.12 14.45 -7.46
CA SER A 90 9.85 13.71 -8.48
C SER A 90 9.68 14.29 -9.90
N SER A 91 8.70 15.15 -10.14
CA SER A 91 8.40 15.64 -11.49
C SER A 91 9.47 16.60 -12.03
N HIS A 92 9.71 16.55 -13.35
CA HIS A 92 10.68 17.46 -13.99
C HIS A 92 10.33 18.95 -13.80
N ILE A 93 9.04 19.28 -13.73
CA ILE A 93 8.57 20.65 -13.53
C ILE A 93 9.02 21.16 -12.16
N ILE A 94 8.74 20.39 -11.09
CA ILE A 94 9.13 20.79 -9.73
C ILE A 94 10.65 20.77 -9.57
N GLN A 95 11.34 19.81 -10.20
CA GLN A 95 12.81 19.78 -10.21
C GLN A 95 13.45 20.97 -10.94
N SER A 96 12.75 21.61 -11.87
CA SER A 96 13.23 22.81 -12.57
C SER A 96 13.03 24.11 -11.79
N LEU A 97 12.23 24.09 -10.73
CA LEU A 97 12.03 25.25 -9.87
C LEU A 97 13.27 25.50 -9.02
N ASP A 98 13.60 26.78 -8.81
CA ASP A 98 14.72 27.18 -7.95
C ASP A 98 14.34 27.07 -6.47
N VAL A 99 14.23 25.84 -5.99
CA VAL A 99 13.91 25.53 -4.59
C VAL A 99 15.19 25.29 -3.80
N SER A 100 15.20 25.76 -2.55
CA SER A 100 16.36 25.59 -1.65
C SER A 100 16.54 24.16 -1.13
N PHE A 101 15.79 23.16 -1.59
CA PHE A 101 15.83 21.79 -1.09
C PHE A 101 16.31 20.81 -2.16
N VAL A 102 17.07 19.80 -1.74
CA VAL A 102 17.29 18.59 -2.53
C VAL A 102 16.00 17.77 -2.51
N LEU A 103 15.17 17.94 -3.55
CA LEU A 103 13.81 17.37 -3.62
C LEU A 103 13.76 15.85 -3.43
N VAL A 104 14.77 15.12 -3.92
CA VAL A 104 14.84 13.66 -3.74
C VAL A 104 14.96 13.27 -2.28
N GLU A 105 15.77 14.00 -1.51
CA GLU A 105 15.95 13.76 -0.07
C GLU A 105 14.75 14.27 0.73
N LEU A 106 14.09 15.35 0.26
CA LEU A 106 12.87 15.87 0.84
C LEU A 106 11.73 14.86 0.77
N TRP A 107 11.39 14.36 -0.42
CA TRP A 107 10.34 13.35 -0.52
C TRP A 107 10.78 12.02 0.09
N TYR A 108 12.07 11.66 0.02
CA TYR A 108 12.56 10.44 0.66
C TYR A 108 12.23 10.45 2.15
N ARG A 109 12.45 11.57 2.83
CA ARG A 109 12.17 11.75 4.26
C ARG A 109 10.69 11.91 4.58
N THR A 110 9.99 12.77 3.86
CA THR A 110 8.60 13.16 4.16
C THR A 110 7.55 12.18 3.64
N ALA A 111 7.84 11.46 2.56
CA ALA A 111 6.88 10.58 1.88
C ALA A 111 7.19 9.09 2.13
N SER A 112 8.42 8.63 1.90
CA SER A 112 8.72 7.18 1.87
C SER A 112 8.35 6.45 3.15
N TRP A 113 8.71 7.04 4.30
CA TRP A 113 8.42 6.47 5.61
C TRP A 113 6.93 6.47 5.92
N SER A 114 6.21 7.52 5.52
CA SER A 114 4.75 7.58 5.66
C SER A 114 4.03 6.54 4.79
N ILE A 115 4.51 6.31 3.56
CA ILE A 115 4.01 5.26 2.67
C ILE A 115 4.25 3.88 3.26
N ARG A 116 5.47 3.63 3.78
CA ARG A 116 5.82 2.37 4.47
C ARG A 116 4.93 2.13 5.68
N CYS A 117 4.71 3.16 6.50
CA CYS A 117 3.82 3.10 7.66
C CYS A 117 2.37 2.75 7.25
N ALA A 118 1.83 3.46 6.26
CA ALA A 118 0.48 3.23 5.78
C ALA A 118 0.30 1.82 5.18
N ASN A 119 1.29 1.32 4.44
CA ASN A 119 1.28 -0.06 3.93
C ASN A 119 1.18 -1.10 5.06
N ARG A 120 1.95 -0.91 6.15
CA ARG A 120 1.87 -1.78 7.34
C ARG A 120 0.49 -1.71 7.98
N ILE A 121 -0.03 -0.51 8.20
CA ILE A 121 -1.37 -0.29 8.78
C ILE A 121 -2.44 -1.00 7.93
N THR A 122 -2.41 -0.82 6.61
CA THR A 122 -3.34 -1.48 5.67
C THR A 122 -3.29 -3.00 5.80
N LEU A 123 -2.09 -3.62 5.81
CA LEU A 123 -1.95 -5.07 5.94
C LEU A 123 -2.40 -5.58 7.32
N PHE A 124 -2.01 -4.93 8.42
CA PHE A 124 -2.46 -5.33 9.75
C PHE A 124 -3.97 -5.15 9.95
N THR A 125 -4.56 -4.12 9.34
CA THR A 125 -6.02 -3.94 9.29
C THR A 125 -6.67 -5.10 8.54
N ALA A 126 -6.08 -5.55 7.43
CA ALA A 126 -6.57 -6.72 6.69
C ALA A 126 -6.46 -8.03 7.49
N VAL A 127 -5.37 -8.20 8.25
CA VAL A 127 -5.22 -9.31 9.21
C VAL A 127 -6.37 -9.29 10.22
N PHE A 128 -6.65 -8.12 10.82
CA PHE A 128 -7.75 -7.98 11.76
C PHE A 128 -9.11 -8.31 11.14
N ILE A 129 -9.42 -7.74 9.96
CA ILE A 129 -10.68 -7.99 9.26
C ILE A 129 -10.85 -9.48 8.97
N THR A 130 -9.83 -10.14 8.41
CA THR A 130 -9.88 -11.57 8.04
C THR A 130 -10.00 -12.46 9.28
N ALA A 131 -9.25 -12.18 10.35
CA ALA A 131 -9.35 -12.88 11.63
C ALA A 131 -10.74 -12.74 12.26
N GLU A 132 -11.31 -11.52 12.28
CA GLU A 132 -12.66 -11.27 12.76
C GLU A 132 -13.68 -12.13 11.99
N ARG A 133 -13.52 -12.24 10.66
CA ARG A 133 -14.42 -13.06 9.84
C ARG A 133 -14.29 -14.53 10.10
N CYS A 134 -13.08 -15.03 10.30
CA CYS A 134 -12.87 -16.41 10.73
C CYS A 134 -13.62 -16.68 12.03
N LEU A 135 -13.51 -15.79 13.03
CA LEU A 135 -14.22 -15.90 14.30
C LEU A 135 -15.75 -15.83 14.13
N CYS A 136 -16.26 -14.94 13.27
CA CYS A 136 -17.70 -14.86 12.96
C CYS A 136 -18.26 -16.16 12.38
N ILE A 137 -17.47 -16.86 11.55
CA ILE A 137 -17.91 -18.13 10.94
C ILE A 137 -17.79 -19.29 11.93
N MET A 138 -16.69 -19.33 12.70
CA MET A 138 -16.38 -20.42 13.63
C MET A 138 -17.23 -20.38 14.89
N VAL A 139 -17.53 -19.18 15.43
CA VAL A 139 -18.22 -19.02 16.73
C VAL A 139 -19.38 -18.01 16.63
N PRO A 140 -20.40 -18.26 15.80
CA PRO A 140 -21.44 -17.28 15.46
C PRO A 140 -22.24 -16.76 16.66
N LEU A 141 -22.46 -17.61 17.69
CA LEU A 141 -23.26 -17.25 18.87
C LEU A 141 -22.52 -16.37 19.90
N LYS A 142 -21.18 -16.30 19.83
CA LYS A 142 -20.38 -15.52 20.79
C LYS A 142 -19.69 -14.32 20.15
N VAL A 143 -19.71 -14.18 18.83
CA VAL A 143 -18.88 -13.16 18.15
C VAL A 143 -19.20 -11.72 18.57
N ARG A 144 -20.48 -11.37 18.78
CA ARG A 144 -20.85 -10.03 19.27
C ARG A 144 -20.36 -9.75 20.70
N LYS A 145 -20.12 -10.79 21.50
CA LYS A 145 -19.50 -10.68 22.84
C LYS A 145 -17.97 -10.65 22.76
N ILE A 146 -17.38 -11.36 21.79
CA ILE A 146 -15.93 -11.45 21.58
C ILE A 146 -15.40 -10.16 20.95
N VAL A 147 -15.98 -9.73 19.82
CA VAL A 147 -15.60 -8.54 19.03
C VAL A 147 -16.75 -7.54 18.95
N PRO A 148 -17.07 -6.83 20.04
CA PRO A 148 -17.97 -5.69 20.00
C PRO A 148 -17.29 -4.51 19.28
N PRO A 149 -18.08 -3.59 18.68
CA PRO A 149 -17.56 -2.46 17.88
C PRO A 149 -16.47 -1.64 18.58
N PHE A 150 -16.61 -1.39 19.88
CA PHE A 150 -15.62 -0.61 20.65
C PHE A 150 -14.25 -1.29 20.72
N LYS A 151 -14.20 -2.64 20.79
CA LYS A 151 -12.92 -3.36 20.78
C LYS A 151 -12.28 -3.28 19.41
N SER A 152 -13.06 -3.29 18.33
CA SER A 152 -12.54 -3.11 16.97
C SER A 152 -11.88 -1.75 16.80
N VAL A 153 -12.50 -0.68 17.31
CA VAL A 153 -11.88 0.66 17.34
C VAL A 153 -10.57 0.63 18.12
N ALA A 154 -10.56 0.04 19.33
CA ALA A 154 -9.35 -0.06 20.13
C ALA A 154 -8.22 -0.85 19.44
N VAL A 155 -8.54 -1.96 18.78
CA VAL A 155 -7.57 -2.76 18.02
C VAL A 155 -7.00 -1.97 16.83
N LEU A 156 -7.85 -1.28 16.06
CA LEU A 156 -7.41 -0.47 14.92
C LEU A 156 -6.54 0.71 15.38
N ILE A 157 -6.94 1.43 16.43
CA ILE A 157 -6.10 2.48 17.03
C ILE A 157 -4.76 1.91 17.50
N THR A 158 -4.75 0.72 18.09
CA THR A 158 -3.50 0.06 18.52
C THR A 158 -2.60 -0.27 17.32
N ILE A 159 -3.18 -0.76 16.21
CA ILE A 159 -2.45 -0.99 14.96
C ILE A 159 -1.84 0.30 14.43
N ASP A 160 -2.62 1.38 14.40
CA ASP A 160 -2.18 2.70 13.93
C ASP A 160 -1.04 3.23 14.81
N VAL A 161 -1.26 3.28 16.12
CA VAL A 161 -0.30 3.78 17.10
C VAL A 161 1.01 2.99 17.05
N PHE A 162 0.95 1.66 17.03
CA PHE A 162 2.15 0.81 16.94
C PHE A 162 2.98 1.12 15.68
N ASN A 163 2.32 1.26 14.53
CA ASN A 163 3.01 1.53 13.27
C ASN A 163 3.51 2.98 13.15
N VAL A 164 2.78 3.94 13.72
CA VAL A 164 3.19 5.35 13.78
C VAL A 164 4.38 5.54 14.72
N PHE A 165 4.43 4.85 15.87
CA PHE A 165 5.61 4.87 16.73
C PHE A 165 6.85 4.31 16.02
N GLY A 166 6.69 3.20 15.27
CA GLY A 166 7.73 2.69 14.40
C GLY A 166 8.19 3.73 13.37
N PHE A 167 7.25 4.43 12.73
CA PHE A 167 7.54 5.54 11.81
C PHE A 167 8.33 6.68 12.46
N VAL A 168 7.97 7.12 13.67
CA VAL A 168 8.68 8.21 14.36
C VAL A 168 10.13 7.81 14.61
N HIS A 169 10.38 6.58 15.06
CA HIS A 169 11.75 6.06 15.23
C HIS A 169 12.52 6.06 13.90
N GLU A 170 11.88 5.64 12.80
CA GLU A 170 12.47 5.60 11.45
C GLU A 170 12.75 7.01 10.88
N CYS A 171 11.97 8.03 11.24
CA CYS A 171 12.13 9.41 10.76
C CYS A 171 13.10 10.27 11.58
N MET A 172 13.39 9.91 12.83
CA MET A 172 14.23 10.71 13.74
C MET A 172 15.71 10.89 13.35
N PRO A 173 16.41 9.94 12.70
CA PRO A 173 17.82 10.13 12.38
C PRO A 173 18.00 11.02 11.15
N GLY A 174 18.33 12.30 11.33
CA GLY A 174 18.86 13.18 10.28
C GLY A 174 18.30 14.60 10.34
N ASN A 175 19.20 15.58 10.48
CA ASN A 175 18.84 16.99 10.41
C ASN A 175 19.05 17.51 8.98
N TYR A 176 18.17 18.40 8.55
CA TYR A 176 18.42 19.20 7.36
C TYR A 176 19.56 20.18 7.64
N SER A 177 20.52 20.27 6.73
CA SER A 177 21.67 21.16 6.81
C SER A 177 21.88 21.81 5.45
N TRP A 178 22.39 23.04 5.46
CA TRP A 178 22.92 23.66 4.26
C TRP A 178 24.17 22.90 3.81
N THR A 179 24.16 22.44 2.55
CA THR A 179 25.22 21.68 1.91
C THR A 179 25.47 22.28 0.53
N PHE A 180 26.74 22.46 0.16
CA PHE A 180 27.11 22.98 -1.15
C PHE A 180 27.02 21.88 -2.22
N ALA A 181 26.10 22.02 -3.16
CA ALA A 181 25.93 21.12 -4.30
C ALA A 181 26.85 21.58 -5.45
N ALA A 182 28.03 20.98 -5.54
CA ALA A 182 29.05 21.33 -6.54
C ALA A 182 28.54 21.20 -7.99
N THR A 183 27.64 20.25 -8.27
CA THR A 183 27.04 20.04 -9.60
C THR A 183 26.13 21.17 -10.06
N GLN A 184 25.56 21.92 -9.12
CA GLN A 184 24.64 23.03 -9.40
C GLN A 184 25.22 24.39 -9.01
N ASN A 185 26.44 24.41 -8.44
CA ASN A 185 27.11 25.58 -7.90
C ASN A 185 26.21 26.39 -6.93
N LYS A 186 25.43 25.68 -6.10
CA LYS A 186 24.42 26.25 -5.20
C LYS A 186 24.48 25.61 -3.82
N THR A 187 24.17 26.38 -2.78
CA THR A 187 23.98 25.86 -1.42
C THR A 187 22.53 25.45 -1.24
N LEU A 188 22.29 24.16 -1.02
CA LEU A 188 20.95 23.58 -0.86
C LEU A 188 20.79 22.96 0.52
N ILE A 189 19.55 22.89 0.98
CA ILE A 189 19.16 22.16 2.17
C ILE A 189 19.07 20.69 1.80
N ALA A 190 20.04 19.93 2.31
CA ALA A 190 20.19 18.50 2.11
C ALA A 190 20.17 17.78 3.46
N LEU A 191 19.93 16.48 3.42
CA LEU A 191 19.90 15.63 4.60
C LEU A 191 21.32 15.35 5.08
N LYS A 192 21.61 15.74 6.33
CA LYS A 192 22.90 15.44 6.96
C LYS A 192 22.94 13.98 7.40
N VAL A 193 23.75 13.18 6.70
CA VAL A 193 24.05 11.79 7.05
C VAL A 193 24.81 11.77 8.39
N ARG A 194 24.23 11.16 9.43
CA ARG A 194 24.88 10.98 10.75
C ARG A 194 25.79 9.75 10.70
N SER A 195 26.86 9.72 11.50
CA SER A 195 27.78 8.57 11.55
C SER A 195 27.12 7.21 11.81
N ASN A 196 25.95 7.18 12.47
CA ASN A 196 25.19 5.95 12.75
C ASN A 196 23.96 5.74 11.83
N SER A 197 23.86 6.46 10.70
CA SER A 197 22.65 6.41 9.87
C SER A 197 22.49 5.09 9.11
N ALA A 198 23.58 4.48 8.66
CA ALA A 198 23.53 3.23 7.89
C ALA A 198 23.03 2.05 8.73
N GLU A 199 23.52 1.91 9.97
CA GLU A 199 23.04 0.87 10.89
C GLU A 199 21.57 1.09 11.25
N ASN A 200 21.18 2.33 11.57
CA ASN A 200 19.80 2.63 11.95
C ASN A 200 18.82 2.47 10.77
N GLU A 201 19.25 2.78 9.54
CA GLU A 201 18.48 2.55 8.32
C GLU A 201 18.34 1.04 8.02
N GLY A 202 19.40 0.26 8.21
CA GLY A 202 19.35 -1.21 8.10
C GLY A 202 18.34 -1.82 9.07
N ILE A 203 18.39 -1.44 10.36
CA ILE A 203 17.42 -1.89 11.37
C ILE A 203 15.99 -1.53 10.98
N ALA A 204 15.76 -0.30 10.51
CA ALA A 204 14.45 0.16 10.04
C ALA A 204 13.93 -0.67 8.86
N PHE A 205 14.78 -0.96 7.87
CA PHE A 205 14.41 -1.79 6.72
C PHE A 205 14.12 -3.24 7.14
N THR A 206 14.93 -3.84 8.00
CA THR A 206 14.69 -5.18 8.52
C THR A 206 13.38 -5.24 9.29
N PHE A 207 13.13 -4.28 10.19
CA PHE A 207 11.88 -4.20 10.94
C PHE A 207 10.66 -4.07 10.01
N HIS A 208 10.74 -3.20 9.00
CA HIS A 208 9.69 -3.07 7.99
C HIS A 208 9.45 -4.37 7.23
N ALA A 209 10.51 -5.03 6.75
CA ALA A 209 10.42 -6.28 6.00
C ALA A 209 9.79 -7.41 6.83
N VAL A 210 10.20 -7.56 8.10
CA VAL A 210 9.66 -8.59 9.01
C VAL A 210 8.17 -8.35 9.28
N LEU A 211 7.77 -7.13 9.62
CA LEU A 211 6.36 -6.82 9.91
C LEU A 211 5.47 -6.99 8.69
N MET A 212 5.90 -6.51 7.52
CA MET A 212 5.16 -6.66 6.27
C MET A 212 5.00 -8.13 5.88
N SER A 213 6.07 -8.93 6.04
CA SER A 213 6.05 -10.38 5.79
C SER A 213 5.10 -11.10 6.73
N ALA A 214 5.20 -10.84 8.03
CA ALA A 214 4.33 -11.44 9.04
C ALA A 214 2.85 -11.11 8.78
N ALA A 215 2.54 -9.84 8.47
CA ALA A 215 1.19 -9.41 8.18
C ALA A 215 0.64 -10.07 6.91
N LEU A 216 1.41 -10.08 5.81
CA LEU A 216 0.99 -10.72 4.56
C LEU A 216 0.75 -12.23 4.74
N LEU A 217 1.64 -12.94 5.44
CA LEU A 217 1.46 -14.36 5.76
C LEU A 217 0.18 -14.59 6.58
N CYS A 218 -0.09 -13.75 7.58
CA CYS A 218 -1.33 -13.83 8.35
C CYS A 218 -2.56 -13.61 7.48
N VAL A 219 -2.56 -12.62 6.57
CA VAL A 219 -3.67 -12.39 5.63
C VAL A 219 -3.90 -13.63 4.75
N ILE A 220 -2.84 -14.22 4.21
CA ILE A 220 -2.93 -15.43 3.38
C ILE A 220 -3.55 -16.59 4.18
N ILE A 221 -3.02 -16.87 5.37
CA ILE A 221 -3.48 -17.96 6.23
C ILE A 221 -4.95 -17.75 6.64
N PHE A 222 -5.29 -16.57 7.15
CA PHE A 222 -6.66 -16.29 7.58
C PHE A 222 -7.64 -16.27 6.42
N THR A 223 -7.24 -15.79 5.24
CA THR A 223 -8.10 -15.85 4.05
C THR A 223 -8.31 -17.29 3.60
N ALA A 224 -7.28 -18.14 3.61
CA ALA A 224 -7.41 -19.56 3.29
C ALA A 224 -8.35 -20.28 4.27
N VAL A 225 -8.18 -20.05 5.58
CA VAL A 225 -9.09 -20.56 6.63
C VAL A 225 -10.51 -20.05 6.40
N LEU A 226 -10.68 -18.77 6.08
CA LEU A 226 -11.98 -18.17 5.83
C LEU A 226 -12.70 -18.82 4.66
N VAL A 227 -12.00 -19.04 3.54
CA VAL A 227 -12.51 -19.73 2.35
C VAL A 227 -12.91 -21.18 2.69
N ALA A 228 -12.02 -21.93 3.35
CA ALA A 228 -12.27 -23.32 3.73
C ALA A 228 -13.50 -23.44 4.64
N LYS A 229 -13.60 -22.59 5.67
CA LYS A 229 -14.72 -22.60 6.62
C LYS A 229 -16.02 -22.10 5.99
N LEU A 230 -15.96 -21.14 5.08
CA LEU A 230 -17.14 -20.71 4.31
C LEU A 230 -17.68 -21.86 3.45
N ASN A 231 -16.80 -22.60 2.78
CA ASN A 231 -17.19 -23.74 1.94
C ASN A 231 -17.76 -24.88 2.79
N GLN A 232 -17.11 -25.24 3.90
CA GLN A 232 -17.59 -26.27 4.84
C GLN A 232 -18.99 -25.92 5.37
N LYS A 233 -19.19 -24.69 5.84
CA LYS A 233 -20.48 -24.21 6.34
C LYS A 233 -21.56 -24.17 5.26
N THR A 234 -21.17 -23.93 4.00
CA THR A 234 -22.09 -23.95 2.86
C THR A 234 -22.54 -25.39 2.57
N GLN A 235 -21.62 -26.36 2.52
CA GLN A 235 -21.94 -27.76 2.25
C GLN A 235 -22.84 -28.36 3.36
N TRP A 236 -22.46 -28.19 4.63
CA TRP A 236 -23.25 -28.67 5.77
C TRP A 236 -24.70 -28.19 5.73
N ARG A 237 -24.91 -26.92 5.32
CA ARG A 237 -26.25 -26.32 5.21
C ARG A 237 -27.03 -26.81 3.99
N LEU A 238 -26.36 -27.14 2.88
CA LEU A 238 -27.01 -27.77 1.74
C LEU A 238 -27.55 -29.15 2.13
N GLU A 239 -26.77 -29.93 2.88
CA GLU A 239 -27.16 -31.25 3.35
C GLU A 239 -28.27 -31.21 4.43
N SER A 240 -28.26 -30.19 5.29
CA SER A 240 -29.17 -30.11 6.47
C SER A 240 -30.51 -29.40 6.23
N THR A 241 -30.72 -28.71 5.11
CA THR A 241 -31.97 -27.96 4.85
C THR A 241 -32.76 -28.61 3.72
N SER A 242 -33.97 -29.09 3.99
CA SER A 242 -34.87 -29.72 3.00
C SER A 242 -35.68 -28.71 2.17
N ASP A 243 -35.89 -27.49 2.66
CA ASP A 243 -36.67 -26.44 2.00
C ASP A 243 -35.83 -25.61 1.00
N SER A 244 -36.20 -25.67 -0.28
CA SER A 244 -35.52 -24.98 -1.38
C SER A 244 -35.63 -23.45 -1.32
N SER A 245 -36.72 -22.92 -0.74
CA SER A 245 -36.96 -21.48 -0.62
C SER A 245 -36.07 -20.81 0.45
N GLN A 246 -35.83 -21.53 1.56
CA GLN A 246 -34.89 -21.14 2.60
C GLN A 246 -33.43 -21.29 2.11
N ARG A 247 -33.12 -22.32 1.31
CA ARG A 247 -31.79 -22.50 0.69
C ARG A 247 -31.34 -21.28 -0.14
N GLU A 248 -32.24 -20.64 -0.89
CA GLU A 248 -31.90 -19.48 -1.74
C GLU A 248 -31.83 -18.15 -0.98
N THR A 249 -32.72 -17.91 -0.01
CA THR A 249 -32.75 -16.67 0.78
C THR A 249 -31.55 -16.56 1.72
N PHE A 250 -31.09 -17.67 2.30
CA PHE A 250 -29.90 -17.68 3.19
C PHE A 250 -28.57 -17.72 2.44
N LYS A 251 -28.54 -18.14 1.16
CA LYS A 251 -27.36 -18.12 0.28
C LYS A 251 -26.78 -16.71 0.09
N THR A 252 -27.57 -15.67 0.26
CA THR A 252 -27.28 -14.32 -0.28
C THR A 252 -26.79 -13.29 0.75
N LYS A 253 -27.19 -13.31 2.03
CA LYS A 253 -26.88 -12.20 2.96
C LYS A 253 -25.54 -12.34 3.71
N ASP A 254 -25.28 -13.47 4.37
CA ASP A 254 -24.02 -13.70 5.09
C ASP A 254 -22.84 -13.98 4.14
N ARG A 255 -23.12 -14.64 3.00
CA ARG A 255 -22.11 -15.01 2.00
C ARG A 255 -21.53 -13.80 1.30
N LYS A 256 -22.34 -12.78 1.00
CA LYS A 256 -21.88 -11.56 0.31
C LYS A 256 -20.83 -10.80 1.12
N THR A 257 -21.08 -10.63 2.41
CA THR A 257 -20.15 -9.92 3.31
C THR A 257 -18.82 -10.66 3.45
N VAL A 258 -18.85 -11.98 3.62
CA VAL A 258 -17.63 -12.79 3.70
C VAL A 258 -16.88 -12.79 2.36
N LYS A 259 -17.59 -12.96 1.23
CA LYS A 259 -17.00 -12.88 -0.11
C LYS A 259 -16.35 -11.53 -0.39
N MET A 260 -16.97 -10.44 0.08
CA MET A 260 -16.40 -9.10 -0.03
C MET A 260 -15.05 -9.01 0.68
N VAL A 261 -14.95 -9.51 1.91
CA VAL A 261 -13.68 -9.56 2.66
C VAL A 261 -12.64 -10.42 1.94
N ILE A 262 -13.04 -11.59 1.43
CA ILE A 262 -12.14 -12.47 0.65
C ILE A 262 -11.62 -11.73 -0.59
N LEU A 263 -12.47 -11.00 -1.31
CA LEU A 263 -12.07 -10.28 -2.51
C LEU A 263 -11.10 -9.12 -2.18
N VAL A 264 -11.39 -8.34 -1.14
CA VAL A 264 -10.48 -7.29 -0.65
C VAL A 264 -9.12 -7.89 -0.26
N ALA A 265 -9.11 -8.98 0.52
CA ALA A 265 -7.90 -9.64 0.94
C ALA A 265 -7.11 -10.23 -0.24
N ALA A 266 -7.78 -10.82 -1.24
CA ALA A 266 -7.14 -11.37 -2.44
C ALA A 266 -6.44 -10.27 -3.25
N VAL A 267 -7.10 -9.12 -3.45
CA VAL A 267 -6.48 -7.95 -4.11
C VAL A 267 -5.26 -7.47 -3.33
N MET A 268 -5.38 -7.36 -2.00
CA MET A 268 -4.26 -6.97 -1.14
C MET A 268 -3.08 -7.93 -1.27
N VAL A 269 -3.31 -9.25 -1.24
CA VAL A 269 -2.24 -10.24 -1.38
C VAL A 269 -1.51 -10.07 -2.71
N VAL A 270 -2.25 -9.95 -3.82
CA VAL A 270 -1.65 -9.77 -5.14
C VAL A 270 -0.84 -8.48 -5.22
N CYS A 271 -1.38 -7.37 -4.72
CA CYS A 271 -0.74 -6.06 -4.81
C CYS A 271 0.45 -5.89 -3.85
N TYR A 272 0.41 -6.49 -2.65
CA TYR A 272 1.46 -6.35 -1.64
C TYR A 272 2.54 -7.42 -1.72
N THR A 273 2.32 -8.57 -2.36
CA THR A 273 3.35 -9.62 -2.49
C THR A 273 4.66 -9.07 -3.08
N PRO A 274 4.68 -8.32 -4.20
CA PRO A 274 5.92 -7.76 -4.73
C PRO A 274 6.59 -6.78 -3.76
N ALA A 275 5.80 -5.98 -3.03
CA ALA A 275 6.31 -5.04 -2.04
C ALA A 275 7.02 -5.76 -0.88
N VAL A 276 6.44 -6.85 -0.38
CA VAL A 276 7.04 -7.67 0.69
C VAL A 276 8.34 -8.31 0.20
N MET A 277 8.35 -8.91 -0.99
CA MET A 277 9.55 -9.53 -1.56
C MET A 277 10.69 -8.52 -1.70
N LEU A 278 10.42 -7.34 -2.28
CA LEU A 278 11.44 -6.29 -2.43
C LEU A 278 11.88 -5.70 -1.09
N SER A 279 11.02 -5.65 -0.07
CA SER A 279 11.41 -5.23 1.27
C SER A 279 12.39 -6.21 1.91
N VAL A 280 12.18 -7.52 1.72
CA VAL A 280 13.13 -8.56 2.18
C VAL A 280 14.46 -8.45 1.43
N VAL A 281 14.44 -8.23 0.11
CA VAL A 281 15.67 -8.00 -0.67
C VAL A 281 16.42 -6.77 -0.16
N SER A 282 15.71 -5.66 0.11
CA SER A 282 16.31 -4.42 0.62
C SER A 282 16.90 -4.59 2.03
N ALA A 283 16.30 -5.45 2.86
CA ALA A 283 16.82 -5.77 4.19
C ALA A 283 18.04 -6.70 4.16
N SER A 284 18.13 -7.59 3.18
CA SER A 284 19.22 -8.58 3.07
C SER A 284 20.40 -8.10 2.21
N CYS A 285 20.18 -7.14 1.32
CA CYS A 285 21.20 -6.62 0.40
C CYS A 285 21.33 -5.10 0.57
N PRO A 286 22.29 -4.60 1.36
CA PRO A 286 22.49 -3.16 1.58
C PRO A 286 22.77 -2.36 0.29
N GLU A 287 23.30 -3.02 -0.74
CA GLU A 287 23.55 -2.40 -2.05
C GLU A 287 22.24 -2.08 -2.80
N PHE A 288 21.16 -2.81 -2.50
CA PHE A 288 19.81 -2.61 -3.03
C PHE A 288 19.06 -1.57 -2.19
N ASN A 289 19.47 -0.31 -2.30
CA ASN A 289 18.86 0.83 -1.62
C ASN A 289 18.65 2.02 -2.57
N VAL A 290 17.85 3.00 -2.15
CA VAL A 290 17.52 4.25 -2.85
C VAL A 290 18.74 5.00 -3.36
N THR A 291 19.83 4.98 -2.59
CA THR A 291 21.11 5.65 -2.89
C THR A 291 22.28 4.66 -3.04
N GLY A 292 22.00 3.36 -3.09
CA GLY A 292 23.03 2.31 -3.19
C GLY A 292 23.54 2.11 -4.63
N PRO A 293 24.56 1.26 -4.84
CA PRO A 293 25.07 0.92 -6.18
C PRO A 293 23.99 0.36 -7.13
N LEU A 294 22.97 -0.30 -6.57
CA LEU A 294 21.84 -0.86 -7.33
C LEU A 294 20.61 0.07 -7.37
N ALA A 295 20.78 1.38 -7.10
CA ALA A 295 19.68 2.34 -7.03
C ALA A 295 18.82 2.36 -8.30
N SER A 296 19.41 2.27 -9.49
CA SER A 296 18.65 2.23 -10.75
C SER A 296 17.70 1.05 -10.83
N LEU A 297 18.17 -0.14 -10.44
CA LEU A 297 17.33 -1.34 -10.37
C LEU A 297 16.26 -1.19 -9.29
N PHE A 298 16.63 -0.68 -8.11
CA PHE A 298 15.71 -0.38 -7.01
C PHE A 298 14.55 0.49 -7.49
N HIS A 299 14.82 1.66 -8.06
CA HIS A 299 13.80 2.59 -8.57
C HIS A 299 12.92 1.95 -9.66
N GLY A 300 13.52 1.12 -10.51
CA GLY A 300 12.82 0.38 -11.56
C GLY A 300 11.80 -0.62 -11.00
N VAL A 301 12.19 -1.49 -10.07
CA VAL A 301 11.28 -2.52 -9.54
C VAL A 301 10.26 -1.93 -8.55
N TRP A 302 10.64 -0.93 -7.76
CA TRP A 302 9.73 -0.25 -6.83
C TRP A 302 8.65 0.56 -7.55
N THR A 303 8.87 0.95 -8.80
CA THR A 303 7.82 1.56 -9.65
C THR A 303 6.58 0.68 -9.74
N VAL A 304 6.76 -0.62 -9.96
CA VAL A 304 5.65 -1.59 -10.03
C VAL A 304 4.93 -1.67 -8.69
N VAL A 305 5.67 -1.69 -7.59
CA VAL A 305 5.11 -1.70 -6.23
C VAL A 305 4.26 -0.47 -5.95
N PHE A 306 4.71 0.73 -6.32
CA PHE A 306 3.92 1.95 -6.10
C PHE A 306 2.62 1.93 -6.89
N VAL A 307 2.64 1.45 -8.14
CA VAL A 307 1.43 1.32 -8.97
C VAL A 307 0.47 0.30 -8.37
N LEU A 308 0.94 -0.92 -8.08
CA LEU A 308 0.13 -1.97 -7.47
C LEU A 308 -0.45 -1.55 -6.12
N GLY A 309 0.39 -0.89 -5.32
CA GLY A 309 -0.02 -0.24 -4.09
C GLY A 309 -1.20 0.68 -4.39
N THR A 310 -1.01 1.70 -5.22
CA THR A 310 -2.04 2.70 -5.53
C THR A 310 -3.34 2.05 -6.02
N VAL A 311 -3.25 1.08 -6.94
CA VAL A 311 -4.39 0.30 -7.42
C VAL A 311 -5.15 -0.36 -6.26
N ASN A 312 -4.46 -1.02 -5.32
CA ASN A 312 -5.11 -1.65 -4.16
C ASN A 312 -5.97 -0.68 -3.36
N ALA A 313 -5.50 0.55 -3.11
CA ALA A 313 -6.30 1.54 -2.38
C ALA A 313 -7.49 2.05 -3.20
N SER A 314 -7.37 2.07 -4.52
CA SER A 314 -8.39 2.67 -5.38
C SER A 314 -9.57 1.76 -5.70
N VAL A 315 -9.35 0.43 -5.75
CA VAL A 315 -10.35 -0.53 -6.26
C VAL A 315 -11.43 -0.93 -5.25
N ASN A 316 -11.26 -0.59 -3.96
CA ASN A 316 -12.15 -0.98 -2.88
C ASN A 316 -13.62 -0.58 -3.12
N ILE A 317 -13.88 0.59 -3.71
CA ILE A 317 -15.24 1.04 -4.05
C ILE A 317 -16.00 0.08 -4.97
N PHE A 318 -15.32 -0.51 -5.96
CA PHE A 318 -15.95 -1.45 -6.90
C PHE A 318 -16.35 -2.74 -6.18
N ILE A 319 -15.50 -3.21 -5.27
CA ILE A 319 -15.76 -4.38 -4.43
C ILE A 319 -16.98 -4.10 -3.54
N TYR A 320 -17.01 -2.96 -2.86
CA TYR A 320 -18.13 -2.59 -1.97
C TYR A 320 -19.44 -2.42 -2.74
N TYR A 321 -19.41 -1.73 -3.88
CA TYR A 321 -20.58 -1.50 -4.73
C TYR A 321 -21.16 -2.79 -5.30
N SER A 322 -20.30 -3.73 -5.71
CA SER A 322 -20.71 -5.02 -6.28
C SER A 322 -21.24 -5.98 -5.20
N MET A 323 -20.64 -5.98 -4.01
CA MET A 323 -20.89 -7.00 -3.00
C MET A 323 -21.87 -6.57 -1.88
N SER A 324 -22.07 -5.27 -1.64
CA SER A 324 -22.95 -4.77 -0.57
C SER A 324 -24.14 -3.98 -1.13
N THR A 325 -25.34 -4.55 -1.00
CA THR A 325 -26.59 -3.86 -1.41
C THR A 325 -26.83 -2.59 -0.61
N LYS A 326 -26.53 -2.63 0.70
CA LYS A 326 -26.62 -1.46 1.58
C LYS A 326 -25.69 -0.34 1.12
N TYR A 327 -24.42 -0.67 0.83
CA TYR A 327 -23.45 0.30 0.30
C TYR A 327 -23.94 0.93 -1.01
N LYS A 328 -24.48 0.12 -1.92
CA LYS A 328 -25.03 0.59 -3.19
C LYS A 328 -26.21 1.55 -3.02
N GLU A 329 -27.11 1.28 -2.08
CA GLU A 329 -28.25 2.16 -1.78
C GLU A 329 -27.81 3.48 -1.15
N ASP A 330 -26.91 3.43 -0.16
CA ASP A 330 -26.39 4.63 0.51
C ASP A 330 -25.61 5.53 -0.45
N LEU A 331 -24.79 4.94 -1.33
CA LEU A 331 -24.07 5.68 -2.37
C LEU A 331 -25.04 6.37 -3.33
N LYS A 332 -26.09 5.67 -3.80
CA LYS A 332 -27.11 6.27 -4.67
C LYS A 332 -27.81 7.45 -3.99
N GLN A 333 -28.12 7.35 -2.70
CA GLN A 333 -28.72 8.45 -1.96
C GLN A 333 -27.75 9.63 -1.84
N LEU A 334 -26.47 9.36 -1.56
CA LEU A 334 -25.45 10.40 -1.45
C LEU A 334 -25.31 11.18 -2.78
N MET A 335 -25.21 10.48 -3.91
CA MET A 335 -25.10 11.12 -5.22
C MET A 335 -26.35 11.91 -5.62
N ARG A 336 -27.55 11.45 -5.21
CA ARG A 336 -28.79 12.21 -5.44
C ARG A 336 -28.76 13.55 -4.71
N VAL A 337 -28.39 13.57 -3.43
CA VAL A 337 -28.34 14.81 -2.63
C VAL A 337 -27.35 15.82 -3.22
N THR A 338 -26.19 15.37 -3.71
CA THR A 338 -25.20 16.24 -4.37
C THR A 338 -25.66 16.80 -5.72
N THR A 339 -26.66 16.20 -6.37
CA THR A 339 -27.21 16.70 -7.65
C THR A 339 -28.26 17.79 -7.45
N PHE A 340 -28.76 17.98 -6.23
CA PHE A 340 -29.81 18.97 -5.89
C PHE A 340 -29.27 20.22 -5.15
N ILE A 341 -27.95 20.32 -4.96
CA ILE A 341 -27.26 21.49 -4.39
C ILE A 341 -26.44 22.14 -5.51
#